data_AF-A0A354HT27-F1
#
_entry.id   AF-A0A354HT27-F1
#
_cell.length_a   1.000
_cell.length_b   1.000
_cell.length_c   1.000
_cell.angle_alpha   90.00
_cell.angle_beta   90.00
_cell.angle_gamma   90.00
#
_symmetry.space_group_name_H-M   'P 1'
#
loop_
_entity.id
_entity.type
_entity.pdbx_description
1 polymer ?
#
loop_
_entity_poly.entity_id
_entity_poly.type
_entity_poly.pdbx_seq_one_letter_code
_entity_poly.pdbx_strand_id
1 'polypeptide(L)'
;KQKALDGEALITTVLFDNNYELLHDRIDLRAVSPITEKEYFVGGTTALLDAIGRTINKIGNAQKQTSEEYRADKVLFVITTDGMENASREYDYNKIKGMVERQKNKYGWEFIFLGANIDAVDVAGRFGIAPDRAQNYHGDSEGTSLNFKVTAQAIASYRESGILADNWGDEIKEDFLRRGGKGKDKSKK
;
A
#
# COMPACT_ATOMS: atom_id res chain seq x y z
N LYS A 1 4.35 14.64 9.52
CA LYS A 1 5.73 14.10 9.48
C LYS A 1 6.29 14.15 8.06
N GLN A 2 5.69 13.47 7.09
CA GLN A 2 6.19 13.43 5.70
C GLN A 2 6.32 14.82 5.02
N LYS A 3 5.43 15.77 5.32
CA LYS A 3 5.49 17.15 4.79
C LYS A 3 6.75 17.94 5.16
N ALA A 4 7.44 17.56 6.23
CA ALA A 4 8.61 18.28 6.76
C ALA A 4 9.93 17.69 6.25
N LEU A 5 9.89 16.58 5.50
CA LEU A 5 11.07 15.97 4.90
C LEU A 5 11.39 16.66 3.58
N ASP A 6 12.69 16.75 3.30
CA ASP A 6 13.20 17.30 2.04
C ASP A 6 12.76 16.48 0.82
N GLY A 7 12.84 17.12 -0.34
CA GLY A 7 12.47 16.55 -1.63
C GLY A 7 10.97 16.64 -1.94
N GLU A 8 10.66 16.54 -3.22
CA GLU A 8 9.28 16.58 -3.72
C GLU A 8 8.59 15.23 -3.48
N ALA A 9 7.30 15.30 -3.12
CA ALA A 9 6.47 14.12 -2.95
C ALA A 9 5.05 14.42 -3.41
N LEU A 10 4.59 13.67 -4.40
CA LEU A 10 3.20 13.69 -4.85
C LEU A 10 2.47 12.51 -4.22
N ILE A 11 1.28 12.76 -3.67
CA ILE A 11 0.44 11.70 -3.11
C ILE A 11 -0.79 11.47 -3.98
N THR A 12 -1.15 10.21 -4.15
CA THR A 12 -2.47 9.81 -4.61
C THR A 12 -3.10 8.99 -3.50
N THR A 13 -4.30 9.38 -3.07
CA THR A 13 -5.05 8.67 -2.05
C THR A 13 -6.34 8.18 -2.68
N VAL A 14 -6.54 6.87 -2.59
CA VAL A 14 -7.75 6.20 -3.08
C VAL A 14 -8.43 5.58 -1.89
N LEU A 15 -9.69 5.94 -1.69
CA LEU A 15 -10.59 5.24 -0.78
C LEU A 15 -11.40 4.25 -1.61
N PHE A 16 -11.63 3.07 -1.05
CA PHE A 16 -12.38 2.05 -1.76
C PHE A 16 -13.19 1.19 -0.79
N ASP A 17 -14.37 0.84 -1.25
CA ASP A 17 -15.20 -0.26 -0.76
C ASP A 17 -15.61 -1.09 -1.99
N ASN A 18 -16.89 -1.19 -2.32
CA ASN A 18 -17.36 -1.65 -3.63
C ASN A 18 -17.40 -0.51 -4.67
N ASN A 19 -17.02 0.70 -4.25
CA ASN A 19 -16.80 1.89 -5.05
C ASN A 19 -15.31 2.27 -5.05
N TYR A 20 -14.96 3.18 -5.96
CA TYR A 20 -13.61 3.71 -6.11
C TYR A 20 -13.69 5.23 -6.00
N GLU A 21 -13.06 5.79 -4.97
CA GLU A 21 -13.02 7.23 -4.74
C GLU A 21 -11.58 7.73 -4.74
N LEU A 22 -11.32 8.71 -5.60
CA LEU A 22 -10.02 9.35 -5.71
C LEU A 22 -10.03 10.63 -4.88
N LEU A 23 -9.58 10.53 -3.63
CA LEU A 23 -9.55 11.65 -2.70
C LEU A 23 -8.45 12.66 -3.04
N HIS A 24 -7.26 12.16 -3.39
CA HIS A 24 -6.13 12.98 -3.79
C HIS A 24 -5.53 12.42 -5.09
N ASP A 25 -5.26 13.29 -6.07
CA ASP A 25 -4.71 12.90 -7.37
C ASP A 25 -3.38 13.61 -7.65
N ARG A 26 -2.27 12.92 -7.39
CA ARG A 26 -0.91 13.43 -7.62
C ARG A 26 -0.68 14.85 -7.09
N ILE A 27 -1.28 15.17 -5.94
CA ILE A 27 -1.14 16.49 -5.34
C ILE A 27 0.16 16.55 -4.54
N ASP A 28 0.78 17.73 -4.50
CA ASP A 28 1.91 17.98 -3.62
C ASP A 28 1.52 17.66 -2.18
N LEU A 29 2.30 16.81 -1.53
CA LEU A 29 2.07 16.36 -0.17
C LEU A 29 1.89 17.55 0.80
N ARG A 30 2.57 18.67 0.56
CA ARG A 30 2.47 19.88 1.39
C ARG A 30 1.06 20.47 1.38
N ALA A 31 0.35 20.35 0.26
CA ALA A 31 -1.01 20.87 0.06
C ALA A 31 -2.12 19.93 0.58
N VAL A 32 -1.80 18.71 0.98
CA VAL A 32 -2.78 17.71 1.46
C VAL A 32 -3.36 18.09 2.82
N SER A 33 -4.67 18.18 2.96
CA SER A 33 -5.29 18.37 4.29
C SER A 33 -5.43 17.04 5.04
N PRO A 34 -5.49 17.05 6.39
CA PRO A 34 -5.83 15.85 7.15
C PRO A 34 -7.18 15.28 6.70
N ILE A 35 -7.24 13.96 6.54
CA ILE A 35 -8.48 13.23 6.25
C ILE A 35 -9.31 13.19 7.54
N THR A 36 -10.62 13.42 7.45
CA THR A 36 -11.55 13.39 8.57
C THR A 36 -12.61 12.30 8.37
N GLU A 37 -13.46 12.09 9.37
CA GLU A 37 -14.59 11.14 9.29
C GLU A 37 -15.61 11.48 8.19
N LYS A 38 -15.57 12.70 7.64
CA LYS A 38 -16.39 13.08 6.48
C LYS A 38 -15.93 12.41 5.19
N GLU A 39 -14.62 12.27 5.04
CA GLU A 39 -14.01 11.64 3.87
C GLU A 39 -13.79 10.14 4.08
N TYR A 40 -13.48 9.71 5.31
CA TYR A 40 -13.18 8.32 5.62
C TYR A 40 -14.18 7.73 6.62
N PHE A 41 -15.08 6.90 6.10
CA PHE A 41 -16.08 6.17 6.88
C PHE A 41 -16.19 4.73 6.38
N VAL A 42 -16.73 3.85 7.22
CA VAL A 42 -16.91 2.44 6.88
C VAL A 42 -18.00 2.26 5.83
N GLY A 43 -17.79 1.40 4.84
CA GLY A 43 -18.75 1.19 3.76
C GLY A 43 -18.57 -0.14 3.04
N GLY A 44 -19.70 -0.62 2.50
CA GLY A 44 -19.73 -1.58 1.39
C GLY A 44 -19.08 -2.94 1.60
N THR A 45 -18.76 -3.55 0.46
CA THR A 45 -17.93 -4.75 0.35
C THR A 45 -16.54 -4.37 -0.16
N THR A 46 -15.65 -5.30 -0.49
CA THR A 46 -14.23 -4.97 -0.81
C THR A 46 -13.91 -5.30 -2.27
N ALA A 47 -13.86 -4.28 -3.12
CA ALA A 47 -13.40 -4.37 -4.51
C ALA A 47 -11.90 -4.06 -4.63
N LEU A 48 -11.09 -4.86 -3.93
CA LEU A 48 -9.64 -4.71 -3.80
C LEU A 48 -8.90 -4.81 -5.13
N LEU A 49 -9.24 -5.80 -5.98
CA LEU A 49 -8.61 -5.98 -7.28
C LEU A 49 -8.88 -4.78 -8.19
N ASP A 50 -10.12 -4.30 -8.23
CA ASP A 50 -10.49 -3.14 -9.02
C ASP A 50 -9.79 -1.88 -8.53
N ALA A 51 -9.70 -1.68 -7.21
CA ALA A 51 -8.97 -0.56 -6.62
C ALA A 51 -7.49 -0.56 -7.00
N ILE A 52 -6.81 -1.72 -6.90
CA ILE A 52 -5.40 -1.86 -7.28
C ILE A 52 -5.23 -1.62 -8.79
N GLY A 53 -6.01 -2.32 -9.61
CA GLY A 53 -5.89 -2.28 -11.07
C GLY A 53 -6.13 -0.88 -11.66
N ARG A 54 -7.20 -0.22 -11.22
CA ARG A 54 -7.52 1.16 -11.66
C ARG A 54 -6.42 2.13 -11.26
N THR A 55 -5.90 2.02 -10.04
CA THR A 55 -4.85 2.92 -9.54
C THR A 55 -3.50 2.70 -10.23
N ILE A 56 -3.09 1.46 -10.46
CA ILE A 56 -1.87 1.16 -11.24
C ILE A 56 -1.97 1.79 -12.64
N ASN A 57 -3.09 1.61 -13.32
CA ASN A 57 -3.29 2.19 -14.66
C ASN A 57 -3.26 3.72 -14.61
N LYS A 58 -3.93 4.33 -13.63
CA LYS A 58 -3.95 5.78 -13.45
C LYS A 58 -2.54 6.36 -13.27
N ILE A 59 -1.78 5.82 -12.32
CA ILE A 59 -0.43 6.32 -12.02
C ILE A 59 0.54 5.99 -13.17
N GLY A 60 0.43 4.81 -13.78
CA GLY A 60 1.24 4.42 -14.92
C GLY A 60 1.01 5.31 -16.13
N ASN A 61 -0.24 5.68 -16.42
CA ASN A 61 -0.59 6.62 -17.48
C ASN A 61 -0.05 8.03 -17.19
N ALA A 62 -0.21 8.51 -15.95
CA ALA A 62 0.34 9.80 -15.55
C ALA A 62 1.87 9.85 -15.76
N GLN A 63 2.61 8.85 -15.27
CA GLN A 63 4.06 8.78 -15.48
C GLN A 63 4.44 8.76 -16.96
N LYS A 64 3.70 8.00 -17.78
CA LYS A 64 3.94 7.91 -19.23
C LYS A 64 3.72 9.26 -19.94
N GLN A 65 2.76 10.05 -19.49
CA GLN A 65 2.37 11.32 -20.11
C GLN A 65 3.16 12.53 -19.56
N THR A 66 3.81 12.39 -18.41
CA THR A 66 4.71 13.40 -17.86
C THR A 66 6.07 13.35 -18.59
N SER A 67 6.66 14.51 -18.87
CA SER A 67 8.03 14.59 -19.40
C SER A 67 9.03 14.06 -18.38
N GLU A 68 10.17 13.59 -18.87
CA GLU A 68 11.14 12.85 -18.07
C GLU A 68 11.61 13.64 -16.84
N GLU A 69 11.82 14.95 -16.98
CA GLU A 69 12.25 15.82 -15.88
C GLU A 69 11.21 16.03 -14.77
N TYR A 70 9.94 15.68 -15.00
CA TYR A 70 8.86 15.81 -13.99
C TYR A 70 8.26 14.45 -13.60
N ARG A 71 8.81 13.34 -14.12
CA ARG A 71 8.40 12.00 -13.68
C ARG A 71 8.86 11.76 -12.25
N ALA A 72 8.14 10.92 -11.54
CA ALA A 72 8.61 10.51 -10.23
C ALA A 72 9.74 9.49 -10.40
N ASP A 73 10.90 9.78 -9.82
CA ASP A 73 12.05 8.86 -9.80
C ASP A 73 11.73 7.56 -9.04
N LYS A 74 10.85 7.67 -8.04
CA LYS A 74 10.50 6.60 -7.10
C LYS A 74 8.98 6.53 -6.97
N VAL A 75 8.43 5.31 -7.01
CA VAL A 75 7.00 5.07 -6.79
C VAL A 75 6.84 3.98 -5.76
N LEU A 76 6.28 4.34 -4.60
CA LEU A 76 5.89 3.41 -3.55
C LEU A 76 4.36 3.31 -3.51
N PHE A 77 3.84 2.12 -3.72
CA PHE A 77 2.43 1.81 -3.73
C PHE A 77 2.07 1.10 -2.42
N VAL A 78 1.30 1.76 -1.56
CA VAL A 78 0.87 1.23 -0.26
C VAL A 78 -0.57 0.76 -0.35
N ILE A 79 -0.82 -0.51 -0.06
CA ILE A 79 -2.16 -1.10 0.00
C ILE A 79 -2.46 -1.42 1.45
N THR A 80 -3.59 -0.94 1.96
CA THR A 80 -4.07 -1.26 3.31
C THR A 80 -5.53 -1.67 3.25
N THR A 81 -5.87 -2.79 3.89
CA THR A 81 -7.23 -3.31 3.95
C THR A 81 -7.41 -4.16 5.21
N ASP A 82 -8.62 -4.18 5.76
CA ASP A 82 -9.06 -5.12 6.81
C ASP A 82 -10.04 -6.18 6.26
N GLY A 83 -10.46 -6.04 5.00
CA GLY A 83 -11.40 -6.91 4.30
C GLY A 83 -10.74 -7.75 3.21
N MET A 84 -11.38 -8.89 2.91
CA MET A 84 -11.04 -9.76 1.79
C MET A 84 -11.79 -9.35 0.52
N GLU A 85 -11.12 -9.48 -0.63
CA GLU A 85 -11.73 -9.32 -1.96
C GLU A 85 -13.02 -10.14 -2.11
N ASN A 86 -14.10 -9.48 -2.51
CA ASN A 86 -15.41 -10.11 -2.73
C ASN A 86 -16.36 -9.31 -3.67
N ALA A 87 -15.87 -8.26 -4.34
CA ALA A 87 -16.73 -7.32 -5.06
C ALA A 87 -16.18 -6.78 -6.39
N SER A 88 -14.91 -7.07 -6.72
CA SER A 88 -14.27 -6.64 -7.97
C SER A 88 -14.90 -7.29 -9.20
N ARG A 89 -14.93 -6.55 -10.30
CA ARG A 89 -15.57 -6.94 -11.57
C ARG A 89 -14.70 -6.74 -12.79
N GLU A 90 -13.68 -5.88 -12.75
CA GLU A 90 -12.86 -5.51 -13.91
C GLU A 90 -11.49 -6.21 -13.94
N TYR A 91 -11.01 -6.62 -12.77
CA TYR A 91 -9.70 -7.24 -12.60
C TYR A 91 -9.81 -8.54 -11.82
N ASP A 92 -9.02 -9.53 -12.25
CA ASP A 92 -8.79 -10.77 -11.54
C ASP A 92 -7.37 -10.80 -10.95
N TYR A 93 -7.08 -11.80 -10.10
CA TYR A 93 -5.77 -11.95 -9.47
C TYR A 93 -4.62 -12.09 -10.48
N ASN A 94 -4.81 -12.79 -11.59
CA ASN A 94 -3.76 -13.02 -12.57
C ASN A 94 -3.40 -11.71 -13.29
N LYS A 95 -4.42 -10.92 -13.64
CA LYS A 95 -4.25 -9.60 -14.25
C LYS A 95 -3.54 -8.65 -13.29
N ILE A 96 -3.95 -8.59 -12.02
CA ILE A 96 -3.28 -7.76 -11.01
C ILE A 96 -1.84 -8.20 -10.81
N LYS A 97 -1.58 -9.49 -10.69
CA LYS A 97 -0.21 -10.02 -10.58
C LYS A 97 0.68 -9.58 -11.74
N GLY A 98 0.21 -9.77 -12.98
CA GLY A 98 0.96 -9.34 -14.17
C GLY A 98 1.19 -7.83 -14.21
N MET A 99 0.23 -7.02 -13.73
CA MET A 99 0.38 -5.57 -13.63
C MET A 99 1.44 -5.18 -12.60
N VAL A 100 1.38 -5.73 -11.38
CA VAL A 100 2.35 -5.48 -10.30
C VAL A 100 3.75 -5.90 -10.74
N GLU A 101 3.92 -7.11 -11.24
CA GLU A 101 5.22 -7.61 -11.72
C GLU A 101 5.80 -6.74 -12.83
N ARG A 102 4.96 -6.29 -13.78
CA ARG A 102 5.38 -5.35 -14.82
C ARG A 102 5.85 -4.02 -14.22
N GLN A 103 5.12 -3.44 -13.27
CA GLN A 103 5.51 -2.16 -12.67
C GLN A 103 6.82 -2.27 -11.89
N LYS A 104 6.98 -3.34 -11.12
CA LYS A 104 8.23 -3.64 -10.40
C LYS A 104 9.40 -3.80 -11.36
N ASN A 105 9.28 -4.72 -12.33
CA ASN A 105 10.42 -5.12 -13.17
C ASN A 105 10.82 -4.07 -14.21
N LYS A 106 9.85 -3.30 -14.73
CA LYS A 106 10.11 -2.33 -15.80
C LYS A 106 10.35 -0.91 -15.30
N TYR A 107 9.71 -0.54 -14.19
CA TYR A 107 9.67 0.85 -13.72
C TYR A 107 10.17 1.01 -12.28
N GLY A 108 10.61 -0.08 -11.63
CA GLY A 108 11.18 -0.02 -10.28
C GLY A 108 10.17 0.38 -9.21
N TRP A 109 8.87 0.16 -9.43
CA TRP A 109 7.86 0.47 -8.42
C TRP A 109 7.98 -0.50 -7.25
N GLU A 110 7.86 0.04 -6.04
CA GLU A 110 7.76 -0.75 -4.81
C GLU A 110 6.30 -0.89 -4.39
N PHE A 111 5.95 -2.05 -3.84
CA PHE A 111 4.60 -2.35 -3.37
C PHE A 111 4.67 -2.89 -1.96
N ILE A 112 3.89 -2.32 -1.03
CA ILE A 112 3.69 -2.87 0.30
C ILE A 112 2.21 -3.17 0.54
N PHE A 113 1.94 -4.26 1.24
CA PHE A 113 0.58 -4.72 1.53
C PHE A 113 0.39 -4.90 3.05
N LEU A 114 -0.59 -4.21 3.60
CA LEU A 114 -0.90 -4.19 5.03
C LEU A 114 -2.31 -4.73 5.23
N GLY A 115 -2.43 -5.89 5.86
CA GLY A 115 -3.71 -6.56 6.11
C GLY A 115 -4.05 -6.62 7.59
N ALA A 116 -5.24 -6.16 7.97
CA ALA A 116 -5.86 -6.52 9.24
C ALA A 116 -6.83 -7.67 9.03
N ASN A 117 -6.96 -8.58 10.00
CA ASN A 117 -7.96 -9.67 10.00
C ASN A 117 -7.91 -10.64 8.80
N ILE A 118 -6.88 -10.58 7.96
CA ILE A 118 -6.66 -11.43 6.78
C ILE A 118 -5.24 -12.02 6.82
N ASP A 119 -4.95 -13.05 6.01
CA ASP A 119 -3.56 -13.49 5.76
C ASP A 119 -2.94 -12.59 4.68
N ALA A 120 -2.38 -11.46 5.12
CA ALA A 120 -1.80 -10.44 4.26
C ALA A 120 -0.70 -11.02 3.36
N VAL A 121 0.10 -11.96 3.86
CA VAL A 121 1.20 -12.58 3.11
C VAL A 121 0.66 -13.47 1.98
N ASP A 122 -0.36 -14.28 2.27
CA ASP A 122 -1.00 -15.12 1.25
C ASP A 122 -1.67 -14.28 0.16
N VAL A 123 -2.47 -13.29 0.57
CA VAL A 123 -3.18 -12.38 -0.34
C VAL A 123 -2.20 -11.58 -1.21
N ALA A 124 -1.18 -10.98 -0.59
CA ALA A 124 -0.14 -10.22 -1.30
C ALA A 124 0.64 -11.10 -2.29
N GLY A 125 0.90 -12.36 -1.94
CA GLY A 125 1.55 -13.34 -2.83
C GLY A 125 0.75 -13.58 -4.12
N ARG A 126 -0.59 -13.55 -4.05
CA ARG A 126 -1.46 -13.65 -5.24
C ARG A 126 -1.37 -12.43 -6.14
N PHE A 127 -0.90 -11.29 -5.63
CA PHE A 127 -0.65 -10.07 -6.40
C PHE A 127 0.79 -9.94 -6.91
N GLY A 128 1.69 -10.91 -6.64
CA GLY A 128 3.11 -10.80 -6.99
C GLY A 128 3.92 -9.89 -6.05
N ILE A 129 3.39 -9.60 -4.86
CA ILE A 129 4.07 -8.89 -3.79
C ILE A 129 4.79 -9.92 -2.91
N ALA A 130 6.06 -9.65 -2.60
CA ALA A 130 6.90 -10.58 -1.86
C ALA A 130 6.54 -10.61 -0.37
N PRO A 131 6.76 -11.73 0.36
CA PRO A 131 6.36 -11.85 1.76
C PRO A 131 6.98 -10.81 2.72
N ASP A 132 8.20 -10.36 2.43
CA ASP A 132 8.92 -9.28 3.15
C ASP A 132 8.32 -7.89 2.89
N ARG A 133 7.42 -7.77 1.91
CA ARG A 133 6.67 -6.55 1.59
C ARG A 133 5.20 -6.63 2.03
N ALA A 134 4.84 -7.61 2.84
CA ALA A 134 3.49 -7.78 3.36
C ALA A 134 3.49 -7.93 4.89
N GLN A 135 2.59 -7.25 5.59
CA GLN A 135 2.45 -7.35 7.04
C GLN A 135 1.00 -7.59 7.47
N ASN A 136 0.84 -8.50 8.43
CA ASN A 136 -0.38 -8.63 9.21
C ASN A 136 -0.29 -7.70 10.41
N TYR A 137 -1.34 -6.94 10.71
CA TYR A 137 -1.41 -6.10 11.90
C TYR A 137 -2.74 -6.31 12.62
N HIS A 138 -2.78 -5.93 13.90
CA HIS A 138 -4.03 -5.94 14.67
C HIS A 138 -4.90 -4.75 14.25
N GLY A 139 -6.12 -5.01 13.81
CA GLY A 139 -7.10 -4.00 13.39
C GLY A 139 -7.73 -3.22 14.54
N ASP A 140 -6.98 -2.98 15.62
CA ASP A 140 -7.42 -2.17 16.75
C ASP A 140 -6.62 -0.87 16.87
N SER A 141 -6.93 -0.05 17.86
CA SER A 141 -6.32 1.28 17.99
C SER A 141 -4.79 1.22 18.17
N GLU A 142 -4.27 0.26 18.94
CA GLU A 142 -2.83 0.13 19.17
C GLU A 142 -2.13 -0.37 17.90
N GLY A 143 -2.64 -1.42 17.26
CA GLY A 143 -2.05 -2.00 16.06
C GLY A 143 -2.12 -1.06 14.86
N THR A 144 -3.24 -0.35 14.68
CA THR A 144 -3.41 0.64 13.61
C THR A 144 -2.46 1.83 13.78
N SER A 145 -2.32 2.34 15.01
CA SER A 145 -1.39 3.43 15.31
C SER A 145 0.07 3.03 15.04
N LEU A 146 0.45 1.82 15.47
CA LEU A 146 1.78 1.27 15.19
C LEU A 146 2.00 1.09 13.68
N ASN A 147 1.03 0.54 12.97
CA ASN A 147 1.08 0.33 11.52
C ASN A 147 1.36 1.65 10.77
N PHE A 148 0.63 2.73 11.10
CA PHE A 148 0.86 4.05 10.50
C PHE A 148 2.22 4.66 10.90
N LYS A 149 2.66 4.48 12.15
CA LYS A 149 3.98 4.95 12.61
C LYS A 149 5.10 4.30 11.80
N VAL A 150 5.12 2.97 11.73
CA VAL A 150 6.16 2.17 11.09
C VAL A 150 6.15 2.40 9.57
N THR A 151 4.97 2.40 8.95
CA THR A 151 4.82 2.71 7.53
C THR A 151 5.31 4.13 7.20
N ALA A 152 5.04 5.12 8.07
CA ALA A 152 5.56 6.47 7.87
C ALA A 152 7.10 6.53 7.97
N GLN A 153 7.73 5.72 8.83
CA GLN A 153 9.20 5.62 8.89
C GLN A 153 9.76 4.98 7.63
N ALA A 154 9.16 3.88 7.18
CA ALA A 154 9.55 3.19 5.94
C ALA A 154 9.45 4.11 4.71
N ILE A 155 8.36 4.89 4.59
CA ILE A 155 8.20 5.89 3.52
C ILE A 155 9.29 6.97 3.61
N ALA A 156 9.63 7.45 4.82
CA ALA A 156 10.68 8.45 4.99
C ALA A 156 12.03 7.93 4.47
N SER A 157 12.42 6.73 4.89
CA SER A 157 13.66 6.09 4.44
C SER A 157 13.66 5.84 2.93
N TYR A 158 12.54 5.36 2.36
CA TYR A 158 12.42 5.12 0.93
C TYR A 158 12.52 6.42 0.10
N ARG A 159 11.95 7.54 0.59
CA ARG A 159 12.09 8.84 -0.09
C ARG A 159 13.54 9.27 -0.19
N GLU A 160 14.33 9.05 0.86
CA GLU A 160 15.76 9.37 0.88
C GLU A 160 16.57 8.39 0.01
N SER A 161 16.51 7.09 0.29
CA SER A 161 17.42 6.10 -0.31
C SER A 161 16.92 5.48 -1.62
N GLY A 162 15.60 5.47 -1.84
CA GLY A 162 14.97 4.68 -2.91
C GLY A 162 14.93 3.18 -2.64
N ILE A 163 15.33 2.76 -1.44
CA ILE A 163 15.41 1.36 -1.03
C ILE A 163 14.51 1.17 0.17
N LEU A 164 13.58 0.23 0.06
CA LEU A 164 12.78 -0.22 1.20
C LEU A 164 13.54 -1.32 1.93
N ALA A 165 13.99 -1.05 3.15
CA ALA A 165 14.75 -2.03 3.94
C ALA A 165 13.94 -3.32 4.16
N ASP A 166 14.57 -4.49 4.22
CA ASP A 166 13.85 -5.77 4.37
C ASP A 166 13.16 -5.90 5.73
N ASN A 167 13.69 -5.22 6.74
CA ASN A 167 13.17 -5.19 8.11
C ASN A 167 12.18 -4.04 8.37
N TRP A 168 11.72 -3.33 7.34
CA TRP A 168 10.85 -2.14 7.50
C TRP A 168 9.59 -2.39 8.33
N GLY A 169 9.08 -3.62 8.33
CA GLY A 169 7.83 -4.01 8.99
C GLY A 169 8.03 -4.86 10.26
N ASP A 170 9.26 -5.04 10.75
CA ASP A 170 9.55 -5.95 11.87
C ASP A 170 8.81 -5.54 13.15
N GLU A 171 8.73 -4.23 13.46
CA GLU A 171 7.96 -3.72 14.60
C GLU A 171 6.47 -4.14 14.53
N ILE A 172 5.86 -4.10 13.33
CA ILE A 172 4.45 -4.51 13.13
C ILE A 172 4.31 -6.03 13.37
N LYS A 173 5.23 -6.81 12.80
CA LYS A 173 5.24 -8.26 12.92
C LYS A 173 5.43 -8.71 14.37
N GLU A 174 6.36 -8.08 15.09
CA GLU A 174 6.62 -8.35 16.50
C GLU A 174 5.38 -8.07 17.35
N ASP A 175 4.72 -6.93 17.14
CA ASP A 175 3.46 -6.61 17.81
C ASP A 175 2.37 -7.64 17.51
N PHE A 176 2.21 -7.99 16.23
CA PHE A 176 1.22 -8.97 15.79
C PHE A 176 1.39 -10.30 16.51
N LEU A 177 2.62 -10.83 16.54
CA LEU A 177 2.95 -12.09 17.21
C LEU A 177 2.81 -11.99 18.74
N ARG A 178 3.33 -10.91 19.35
CA ARG A 178 3.27 -10.67 20.80
C ARG A 178 1.84 -10.67 21.32
N ARG A 179 0.91 -10.13 20.52
CA ARG A 179 -0.51 -9.98 20.88
C ARG A 179 -1.40 -11.12 20.34
N GLY A 180 -0.81 -12.29 20.06
CA GLY A 180 -1.56 -13.52 19.78
C GLY A 180 -1.94 -13.74 18.32
N GLY A 181 -1.41 -12.94 17.40
CA GLY A 181 -1.51 -13.18 15.96
C GLY A 181 -0.77 -14.46 15.57
N LYS A 182 -1.42 -15.33 14.80
CA LYS A 182 -0.80 -16.58 14.32
C LYS A 182 0.07 -16.29 13.10
N GLY A 183 1.38 -16.13 13.30
CA GLY A 183 2.34 -16.14 12.19
C GLY A 183 2.55 -17.56 11.66
N LYS A 184 2.65 -17.72 10.33
CA LYS A 184 3.24 -18.94 9.76
C LYS A 184 4.74 -18.90 10.04
N ASP A 185 5.17 -19.58 11.09
CA ASP A 185 6.58 -19.80 11.39
C ASP A 185 7.21 -20.65 10.27
N LYS A 186 8.16 -20.07 9.53
CA LYS A 186 8.89 -20.77 8.46
C LYS A 186 10.05 -21.62 9.00
N SER A 187 10.21 -21.77 10.32
CA SER A 187 11.24 -22.63 10.91
C SER A 187 10.93 -24.14 10.87
N LYS A 188 9.80 -24.57 10.29
CA LYS A 188 9.45 -25.98 10.10
C LYS A 188 9.05 -26.28 8.65
N LYS A 189 10.03 -26.41 7.76
CA LYS A 189 9.94 -27.23 6.55
C LYS A 189 11.32 -27.74 6.16
#